data_AF-A0A957GGR2-F1
#
_entry.id   AF-A0A957GGR2-F1
#
_cell.length_a   1.000
_cell.length_b   1.000
_cell.length_c   1.000
_cell.angle_alpha   90.00
_cell.angle_beta   90.00
_cell.angle_gamma   90.00
#
_symmetry.space_group_name_H-M   'P 1'
#
loop_
_entity.id
_entity.type
_entity.pdbx_description
1 polymer ?
#
loop_
_entity_poly.entity_id
_entity_poly.type
_entity_poly.pdbx_seq_one_letter_code
_entity_poly.pdbx_strand_id
1 'polypeptide(L)' 'MNELLDKLDDFFADRPGFLPLLGLGLIILNFVLQLVPGPGSGWFVDSNLLLHLGLVTSIVGILLIRVLR' A
#
# COMPACT_ATOMS: atom_id res chain seq x y z
N MET A 1 -2.10 -14.38 -19.55
CA MET A 1 -1.08 -13.30 -19.59
C MET A 1 -1.42 -12.41 -18.41
N ASN A 2 -0.64 -12.56 -17.33
CA ASN A 2 -0.83 -11.97 -16.00
C ASN A 2 -2.16 -12.25 -15.27
N GLU A 3 -2.48 -13.52 -15.01
CA GLU A 3 -3.61 -13.93 -14.14
C GLU A 3 -3.54 -13.33 -12.73
N LEU A 4 -2.36 -12.91 -12.27
CA LEU A 4 -2.19 -12.23 -10.98
C LEU A 4 -2.71 -10.79 -11.02
N LEU A 5 -2.58 -10.09 -12.15
CA LEU A 5 -3.16 -8.75 -12.33
C LEU A 5 -4.68 -8.85 -12.47
N ASP A 6 -5.19 -9.80 -13.25
CA ASP A 6 -6.63 -9.99 -13.41
C ASP A 6 -7.31 -10.31 -12.07
N LYS A 7 -6.67 -11.14 -11.22
CA LYS A 7 -7.17 -11.41 -9.86
C LYS A 7 -7.11 -10.21 -8.93
N LEU A 8 -6.10 -9.35 -9.08
CA LEU A 8 -5.99 -8.12 -8.32
C LEU A 8 -7.10 -7.15 -8.76
N ASP A 9 -7.30 -6.98 -10.06
CA ASP A 9 -8.33 -6.12 -10.64
C ASP A 9 -9.74 -6.55 -10.26
N ASP A 10 -10.07 -7.85 -10.32
CA ASP A 10 -11.35 -8.37 -9.83
C ASP A 10 -11.53 -8.12 -8.33
N PHE A 11 -10.46 -8.21 -7.52
CA PHE A 11 -10.50 -7.91 -6.09
C PHE A 11 -10.69 -6.40 -5.80
N PHE A 12 -10.11 -5.53 -6.64
CA PHE A 12 -10.28 -4.08 -6.55
C PHE A 12 -11.66 -3.63 -7.03
N ALA A 13 -12.23 -4.30 -8.04
CA ALA A 13 -13.53 -4.00 -8.60
C ALA A 13 -14.68 -4.34 -7.63
N ASP A 14 -14.54 -5.43 -6.86
CA ASP A 14 -15.64 -5.94 -6.04
C ASP A 14 -15.81 -5.19 -4.70
N ARG A 15 -14.76 -4.49 -4.22
CA ARG A 15 -14.82 -3.67 -2.99
C ARG A 15 -13.97 -2.40 -3.11
N PRO A 16 -14.57 -1.21 -3.32
CA PRO A 16 -13.82 0.05 -3.46
C PRO A 16 -12.95 0.38 -2.23
N GLY A 17 -13.17 -0.29 -1.09
CA GLY A 17 -12.37 -0.23 0.13
C GLY A 17 -10.95 -0.83 0.07
N PHE A 18 -10.58 -1.52 -1.01
CA PHE A 18 -9.32 -2.30 -1.05
C PHE A 18 -8.07 -1.45 -1.26
N LEU A 19 -8.14 -0.34 -2.03
CA LEU A 19 -7.00 0.57 -2.21
C LEU A 19 -6.49 1.17 -0.88
N PRO A 20 -7.35 1.71 0.02
CA PRO A 20 -6.89 2.14 1.33
C PRO A 20 -6.30 1.02 2.18
N LEU A 21 -6.87 -0.18 2.12
CA LEU A 21 -6.38 -1.35 2.83
C LEU A 21 -4.97 -1.77 2.36
N LEU A 22 -4.70 -1.64 1.06
CA LEU A 22 -3.38 -1.91 0.49
C LEU A 22 -2.35 -0.86 0.92
N GLY A 23 -2.74 0.43 0.90
CA GLY A 23 -1.91 1.50 1.44
C GLY A 23 -1.61 1.33 2.93
N LEU A 24 -2.60 0.89 3.72
CA LEU A 24 -2.41 0.55 5.13
C LEU A 24 -1.44 -0.62 5.30
N GLY A 25 -1.53 -1.65 4.45
CA GLY A 25 -0.58 -2.76 4.43
C GLY A 25 0.85 -2.33 4.18
N LEU A 26 1.07 -1.40 3.23
CA LEU A 26 2.39 -0.80 2.97
C LEU A 26 2.95 -0.02 4.16
N ILE A 27 2.09 0.73 4.88
CA ILE A 27 2.48 1.46 6.10
C ILE A 27 2.89 0.48 7.21
N ILE A 28 2.11 -0.58 7.43
CA ILE A 28 2.42 -1.62 8.42
C ILE A 28 3.73 -2.33 8.06
N LEU A 29 3.93 -2.66 6.79
CA LEU A 29 5.16 -3.30 6.32
C LEU A 29 6.38 -2.38 6.52
N ASN A 30 6.25 -1.08 6.25
CA ASN A 30 7.30 -0.10 6.56
C ASN A 30 7.62 -0.07 8.06
N PHE A 31 6.60 -0.15 8.91
CA PHE A 31 6.78 -0.16 10.36
C PHE A 31 7.49 -1.44 10.84
N VAL A 32 7.12 -2.61 10.31
CA VAL A 32 7.80 -3.88 10.60
C VAL A 32 9.27 -3.84 10.13
N LEU A 33 9.53 -3.23 8.96
CA LEU A 33 10.89 -3.01 8.45
C LEU A 33 11.71 -2.06 9.33
N GLN A 34 11.10 -1.06 9.96
CA GLN A 34 11.77 -0.21 10.95
C GLN A 34 12.08 -0.94 12.26
N LEU A 35 11.18 -1.84 12.70
CA LEU A 35 11.33 -2.58 13.96
C LEU A 35 12.42 -3.65 13.91
N VAL A 36 12.83 -4.09 12.70
CA VAL A 36 13.94 -5.01 12.50
C VAL A 36 15.16 -4.21 12.01
N PRO A 37 16.03 -3.71 12.91
CA PRO A 37 17.29 -3.09 12.53
C PRO A 37 18.25 -4.16 12.00
N GLY A 38 18.06 -4.58 10.75
CA GLY A 38 18.96 -5.46 10.01
C GLY A 38 19.95 -4.66 9.15
N PRO A 39 21.03 -5.29 8.66
CA PRO A 39 22.09 -4.64 7.85
C PRO A 39 21.64 -4.07 6.48
N GLY A 40 20.34 -4.19 6.18
CA GLY A 40 19.67 -3.50 5.06
C GLY A 40 19.11 -2.12 5.42
N SER A 41 19.42 -1.57 6.60
CA SER A 41 19.11 -0.20 7.05
C SER A 41 19.82 0.89 6.25
N GLY A 42 20.01 0.67 4.94
CA GLY A 42 20.40 1.71 4.01
C GLY A 42 19.29 2.76 3.87
N TRP A 43 19.61 3.80 3.12
CA TRP A 43 18.78 4.96 2.74
C TRP A 43 17.28 4.68 2.50
N PHE A 44 16.91 3.45 2.16
CA PHE A 44 15.55 2.98 1.95
C PHE A 44 14.65 3.00 3.21
N VAL A 45 15.18 2.58 4.37
CA VAL A 45 14.44 2.61 5.65
C VAL A 45 14.47 4.02 6.24
N ASP A 46 15.60 4.71 6.10
CA ASP A 46 15.81 6.07 6.62
C ASP A 46 14.87 7.10 5.95
N SER A 47 14.70 6.97 4.63
CA SER A 47 13.83 7.87 3.86
C SER A 47 12.34 7.56 3.99
N ASN A 48 11.94 6.49 4.69
CA ASN A 48 10.53 6.14 4.88
C ASN A 48 9.74 6.06 3.56
N LEU A 49 10.36 5.60 2.48
CA LEU A 49 9.75 5.61 1.14
C LEU A 49 8.48 4.77 1.07
N LEU A 50 8.47 3.60 1.72
CA LEU A 50 7.30 2.73 1.81
C LEU A 50 6.17 3.37 2.62
N LEU A 51 6.50 4.16 3.65
CA LEU A 51 5.52 4.94 4.41
C LEU A 51 4.84 6.00 3.52
N HIS A 52 5.64 6.76 2.76
CA HIS A 52 5.13 7.80 1.87
C HIS A 52 4.27 7.20 0.75
N LEU A 53 4.73 6.11 0.12
CA LEU A 53 3.95 5.39 -0.89
C LEU A 53 2.64 4.83 -0.30
N GLY A 54 2.69 4.16 0.86
CA GLY A 54 1.50 3.63 1.51
C GLY A 54 0.49 4.71 1.93
N LEU A 55 0.99 5.88 2.36
CA LEU A 55 0.15 7.04 2.69
C LEU A 55 -0.52 7.62 1.45
N VAL A 56 0.23 7.84 0.36
CA VAL A 56 -0.32 8.34 -0.92
C VAL A 56 -1.36 7.36 -1.46
N THR A 57 -1.06 6.06 -1.49
CA THR A 57 -2.00 5.02 -1.91
C THR A 57 -3.24 4.98 -1.02
N SER A 58 -3.10 5.18 0.30
CA SER A 58 -4.25 5.23 1.22
C SER A 58 -5.15 6.43 0.96
N ILE A 59 -4.56 7.62 0.78
CA ILE A 59 -5.30 8.86 0.51
C ILE A 59 -6.03 8.75 -0.82
N VAL A 60 -5.36 8.26 -1.86
CA VAL A 60 -5.95 8.03 -3.19
C VAL A 60 -7.08 7.02 -3.09
N GLY A 61 -6.90 5.95 -2.33
CA GLY A 61 -7.93 4.94 -2.09
C GLY A 61 -9.18 5.48 -1.41
N ILE A 62 -9.02 6.33 -0.38
CA ILE A 62 -10.14 6.99 0.32
C ILE A 62 -10.88 7.95 -0.62
N LEU A 63 -10.14 8.69 -1.45
CA LEU A 63 -10.71 9.58 -2.46
C LEU A 63 -11.53 8.82 -3.51
N LEU A 64 -11.02 7.67 -3.99
CA LEU A 64 -11.70 6.81 -4.96
C LEU A 64 -13.04 6.27 -4.44
N ILE A 65 -13.08 5.81 -3.18
CA ILE A 65 -14.32 5.37 -2.51
C ILE A 65 -15.39 6.46 -2.52
N ARG A 66 -14.97 7.72 -2.38
CA ARG A 66 -15.88 8.86 -2.28
C ARG A 66 -16.39 9.34 -3.63
N VAL A 67 -15.66 9.06 -4.72
CA VAL A 67 -16.04 9.41 -6.10
C VAL A 67 -16.96 8.36 -6.72
N LEU A 68 -16.85 7.09 -6.32
CA LEU A 68 -17.67 5.98 -6.82
C LEU A 68 -19.04 5.84 -6.13
N ARG A 69 -19.43 6.78 -5.26
CA ARG A 69 -20.66 6.77 -4.47
C ARG A 69 -21.51 7.99 -4.77
#